data_AF-A0A3A0AZI7-F1
#
_entry.id   AF-A0A3A0AZI7-F1
#
_cell.length_a   1.000
_cell.length_b   1.000
_cell.length_c   1.000
_cell.angle_alpha   90.00
_cell.angle_beta   90.00
_cell.angle_gamma   90.00
#
_symmetry.space_group_name_H-M   'P 1'
#
loop_
_entity.id
_entity.type
_entity.pdbx_description
1 polymer ?
#
loop_
_entity_poly.entity_id
_entity_poly.type
_entity_poly.pdbx_seq_one_letter_code
_entity_poly.pdbx_strand_id
1 'polypeptide(L)'
;MEASSVWLDLLSFWIGLLVTLLILSAALGDHALARFGQHLLVGAALGYAAVLAVQHVLRPRLWTPLMAGSSGVVETWVPLGLGLLLVIAGLDRTWRAPRAASTPLWRRGLHGAGRVPVAFLLGVGLAAGLFGALQGTFLPQFWRAARIAFDPSASALLFAIGVLTLLITTATLLYFYVDPARYLAGQPGWIRRLLHGWIGIGRYAVWLAAGMIFARLMASRLSLLIGRAEYLRLALFDSTLWQWAETTWQALLR
;
A
#
# COMPACT_ATOMS: atom_id res chain seq x y z
N MET A 1 1.44 -42.77 8.66
CA MET A 1 1.64 -41.45 8.02
C MET A 1 0.34 -40.77 7.61
N GLU A 2 -0.76 -41.50 7.37
CA GLU A 2 -2.07 -40.92 7.02
C GLU A 2 -2.78 -40.24 8.21
N ALA A 3 -2.67 -40.75 9.44
CA ALA A 3 -3.33 -40.13 10.59
C ALA A 3 -2.79 -38.71 10.91
N SER A 4 -1.51 -38.45 10.66
CA SER A 4 -0.90 -37.12 10.88
C SER A 4 -1.32 -36.09 9.83
N SER A 5 -1.62 -36.50 8.59
CA SER A 5 -2.13 -35.56 7.58
C SER A 5 -3.57 -35.14 7.89
N VAL A 6 -4.42 -36.06 8.33
CA VAL A 6 -5.83 -35.76 8.69
C VAL A 6 -5.92 -34.69 9.79
N TRP A 7 -5.09 -34.77 10.83
CA TRP A 7 -5.07 -33.76 11.89
C TRP A 7 -4.57 -32.39 11.40
N LEU A 8 -3.59 -32.36 10.49
CA LEU A 8 -3.11 -31.12 9.88
C LEU A 8 -4.16 -30.49 8.95
N ASP A 9 -4.87 -31.31 8.19
CA ASP A 9 -5.94 -30.88 7.28
C ASP A 9 -7.09 -30.28 8.08
N LEU A 10 -7.53 -30.96 9.14
CA LEU A 10 -8.54 -30.44 10.08
C LEU A 10 -8.09 -29.13 10.74
N LEU A 11 -6.85 -29.06 11.22
CA LEU A 11 -6.33 -27.85 11.85
C LEU A 11 -6.28 -26.69 10.85
N SER A 12 -5.81 -26.94 9.62
CA SER A 12 -5.76 -25.94 8.55
C SER A 12 -7.15 -25.44 8.14
N PHE A 13 -8.13 -26.33 8.09
CA PHE A 13 -9.53 -26.02 7.85
C PHE A 13 -10.09 -25.07 8.92
N TRP A 14 -9.96 -25.43 10.20
CA TRP A 14 -10.49 -24.62 11.30
C TRP A 14 -9.80 -23.27 11.42
N ILE A 15 -8.48 -23.22 11.24
CA ILE A 15 -7.74 -21.95 11.22
C ILE A 15 -8.19 -21.09 10.03
N GLY A 16 -8.30 -21.67 8.83
CA GLY A 16 -8.74 -20.95 7.64
C GLY A 16 -10.17 -20.43 7.75
N LEU A 17 -11.09 -21.22 8.31
CA LEU A 17 -12.46 -20.85 8.62
C LEU A 17 -12.49 -19.68 9.61
N LEU A 18 -11.79 -19.80 10.73
CA LEU A 18 -11.78 -18.78 11.79
C LEU A 18 -11.21 -17.46 11.30
N VAL A 19 -10.08 -17.50 10.58
CA VAL A 19 -9.48 -16.30 9.96
C VAL A 19 -10.43 -15.67 8.94
N THR A 20 -11.13 -16.48 8.14
CA THR A 20 -12.09 -15.96 7.16
C THR A 20 -13.27 -15.28 7.83
N LEU A 21 -13.83 -15.89 8.89
CA LEU A 21 -14.92 -15.30 9.68
C LEU A 21 -14.48 -13.99 10.38
N LEU A 22 -13.26 -13.92 10.89
CA LEU A 22 -12.69 -12.69 11.45
C LEU A 22 -12.64 -11.55 10.43
N ILE A 23 -12.21 -11.85 9.19
CA ILE A 23 -12.13 -10.88 8.11
C ILE A 23 -13.54 -10.44 7.68
N LEU A 24 -14.47 -11.39 7.56
CA LEU A 24 -15.85 -11.10 7.19
C LEU A 24 -16.58 -10.30 8.26
N SER A 25 -16.30 -10.56 9.55
CA SER A 25 -16.82 -9.80 10.68
C SER A 25 -16.48 -8.30 10.57
N ALA A 26 -15.33 -7.94 10.00
CA ALA A 26 -14.97 -6.55 9.76
C ALA A 26 -15.84 -5.86 8.71
N ALA A 27 -16.47 -6.60 7.80
CA ALA A 27 -17.44 -6.04 6.84
C ALA A 27 -18.81 -5.77 7.49
N LEU A 28 -19.17 -6.49 8.57
CA LEU A 28 -20.44 -6.35 9.29
C LEU A 28 -20.42 -5.26 10.37
N GLY A 29 -19.26 -4.66 10.65
CA GLY A 29 -19.12 -3.52 11.57
C GLY A 29 -18.00 -3.67 12.59
N ASP A 30 -17.84 -2.65 13.43
CA ASP A 30 -16.73 -2.49 14.38
C ASP A 30 -16.92 -3.31 15.67
N HIS A 31 -16.71 -4.62 15.59
CA HIS A 31 -16.77 -5.54 16.72
C HIS A 31 -15.35 -5.93 17.20
N ALA A 32 -15.22 -6.44 18.44
CA ALA A 32 -13.92 -6.85 19.00
C ALA A 32 -13.21 -7.91 18.13
N LEU A 33 -13.98 -8.85 17.57
CA LEU A 33 -13.47 -9.87 16.63
C LEU A 33 -12.93 -9.26 15.35
N ALA A 34 -13.66 -8.33 14.73
CA ALA A 34 -13.21 -7.62 13.54
C ALA A 34 -11.87 -6.89 13.78
N ARG A 35 -11.74 -6.21 14.92
CA ARG A 35 -10.49 -5.55 15.30
C ARG A 35 -9.37 -6.57 15.48
N PHE A 36 -9.61 -7.68 16.17
CA PHE A 36 -8.61 -8.73 16.32
C PHE A 36 -8.12 -9.26 14.96
N GLY A 37 -9.05 -9.53 14.03
CA GLY A 37 -8.72 -9.93 12.66
C GLY A 37 -7.85 -8.90 11.93
N GLN A 38 -8.16 -7.61 12.05
CA GLN A 38 -7.36 -6.53 11.47
C GLN A 38 -5.93 -6.49 12.07
N HIS A 39 -5.80 -6.59 13.40
CA HIS A 39 -4.49 -6.60 14.05
C HIS A 39 -3.67 -7.82 13.65
N LEU A 40 -4.29 -8.98 13.51
CA LEU A 40 -3.63 -10.20 13.03
C LEU A 40 -3.11 -10.02 11.60
N LEU A 41 -3.93 -9.50 10.69
CA LEU A 41 -3.54 -9.25 9.30
C LEU A 41 -2.43 -8.20 9.19
N VAL A 42 -2.56 -7.08 9.89
CA VAL A 42 -1.54 -6.02 9.92
C VAL A 42 -0.25 -6.55 10.53
N GLY A 43 -0.34 -7.30 11.62
CA GLY A 43 0.80 -7.95 12.26
C GLY A 43 1.53 -8.93 11.33
N ALA A 44 0.79 -9.79 10.62
CA ALA A 44 1.35 -10.72 9.65
C ALA A 44 2.03 -9.99 8.48
N ALA A 45 1.39 -8.95 7.94
CA ALA A 45 1.95 -8.14 6.86
C ALA A 45 3.24 -7.42 7.30
N LEU A 46 3.24 -6.82 8.50
CA LEU A 46 4.42 -6.18 9.09
C LEU A 46 5.52 -7.19 9.39
N GLY A 47 5.17 -8.38 9.87
CA GLY A 47 6.13 -9.46 10.11
C GLY A 47 6.81 -9.92 8.83
N TYR A 48 6.05 -10.14 7.77
CA TYR A 48 6.60 -10.47 6.44
C TYR A 48 7.50 -9.34 5.91
N ALA A 49 7.05 -8.09 6.00
CA ALA A 49 7.84 -6.93 5.61
C ALA A 49 9.15 -6.83 6.41
N ALA A 50 9.12 -7.13 7.72
CA ALA A 50 10.31 -7.15 8.56
C ALA A 50 11.29 -8.25 8.13
N VAL A 51 10.81 -9.45 7.79
CA VAL A 51 11.66 -10.53 7.26
C VAL A 51 12.34 -10.09 5.95
N LEU A 52 11.59 -9.50 5.02
CA LEU A 52 12.15 -8.99 3.78
C LEU A 52 13.18 -7.88 4.03
N ALA A 53 12.91 -6.97 4.96
CA ALA A 53 13.86 -5.92 5.33
C ALA A 53 15.16 -6.54 5.90
N VAL A 54 15.06 -7.55 6.76
CA VAL A 54 16.22 -8.24 7.30
C VAL A 54 17.01 -8.93 6.19
N GLN A 55 16.35 -9.71 5.34
CA GLN A 55 17.03 -10.52 4.32
C GLN A 55 17.62 -9.69 3.18
N HIS A 56 16.91 -8.68 2.71
CA HIS A 56 17.28 -7.92 1.51
C HIS A 56 17.91 -6.56 1.80
N VAL A 57 17.80 -6.05 3.02
CA VAL A 57 18.37 -4.75 3.39
C VAL A 57 19.42 -4.90 4.47
N LEU A 58 19.05 -5.34 5.68
CA LEU A 58 20.00 -5.35 6.81
C LEU A 58 21.14 -6.34 6.58
N ARG A 59 20.84 -7.57 6.14
CA ARG A 59 21.89 -8.58 5.92
C ARG A 59 22.92 -8.14 4.87
N PRO A 60 22.56 -7.74 3.64
CA PRO A 60 23.54 -7.34 2.62
C PRO A 60 24.17 -5.97 2.85
N ARG A 61 23.48 -5.03 3.51
CA ARG A 61 23.99 -3.65 3.69
C ARG A 61 24.69 -3.40 5.03
N LEU A 62 24.42 -4.21 6.05
CA LEU A 62 25.03 -4.05 7.37
C LEU A 62 25.84 -5.30 7.74
N TRP A 63 25.21 -6.47 7.77
CA TRP A 63 25.85 -7.66 8.33
C TRP A 63 27.05 -8.16 7.52
N THR A 64 26.90 -8.25 6.19
CA THR A 64 27.97 -8.69 5.29
C THR A 64 29.19 -7.76 5.26
N PRO A 65 29.07 -6.43 5.12
CA PRO A 65 30.25 -5.54 5.14
C PRO A 65 30.94 -5.47 6.51
N LEU A 66 30.19 -5.61 7.62
CA LEU A 66 30.76 -5.71 8.97
C LEU A 66 31.62 -6.96 9.14
N MET A 67 31.14 -8.10 8.65
CA MET A 67 31.89 -9.37 8.70
C MET A 67 33.09 -9.39 7.75
N ALA A 68 33.00 -8.69 6.61
CA ALA A 68 34.08 -8.58 5.64
C ALA A 68 35.19 -7.58 6.05
N GLY A 69 35.06 -6.87 7.17
CA GLY A 69 36.06 -5.90 7.64
C GLY A 69 36.24 -4.69 6.73
N SER A 70 35.30 -4.44 5.81
CA SER A 70 35.38 -3.32 4.87
C SER A 70 35.27 -1.98 5.61
N SER A 71 36.31 -1.16 5.49
CA SER A 71 36.61 0.05 6.27
C SER A 71 35.76 1.29 5.92
N GLY A 72 34.52 1.10 5.48
CA GLY A 72 33.53 2.16 5.29
C GLY A 72 32.91 2.59 6.63
N VAL A 73 33.72 3.17 7.53
CA VAL A 73 33.33 3.49 8.93
C VAL A 73 32.18 4.51 9.02
N VAL A 74 31.93 5.35 8.02
CA VAL A 74 30.81 6.30 8.10
C VAL A 74 29.52 5.70 7.52
N GLU A 75 29.63 4.97 6.42
CA GLU A 75 28.48 4.45 5.66
C GLU A 75 27.76 3.30 6.39
N THR A 76 28.47 2.55 7.22
CA THR A 76 27.91 1.43 7.99
C THR A 76 27.41 1.85 9.36
N TRP A 77 28.10 2.80 10.02
CA TRP A 77 27.82 3.15 11.42
C TRP A 77 26.70 4.17 11.58
N VAL A 78 26.50 5.07 10.61
CA VAL A 78 25.38 6.04 10.64
C VAL A 78 24.02 5.33 10.56
N PRO A 79 23.75 4.41 9.61
CA PRO A 79 22.48 3.68 9.56
C PRO A 79 22.28 2.77 10.77
N LEU A 80 23.35 2.16 11.29
CA LEU A 80 23.32 1.37 12.52
C LEU A 80 22.91 2.21 13.73
N GLY A 81 23.55 3.38 13.91
CA GLY A 81 23.23 4.31 14.99
C GLY A 81 21.80 4.82 14.91
N LEU A 82 21.34 5.22 13.72
CA LEU A 82 19.96 5.65 13.50
C LEU A 82 18.94 4.51 13.69
N GLY A 83 19.28 3.29 13.25
CA GLY A 83 18.44 2.10 13.43
C GLY A 83 18.31 1.70 14.89
N LEU A 84 19.43 1.68 15.63
CA LEU A 84 19.41 1.38 17.06
C LEU A 84 18.65 2.46 17.84
N LEU A 85 18.86 3.73 17.51
CA LEU A 85 18.12 4.85 18.09
C LEU A 85 16.61 4.72 17.84
N LEU A 86 16.20 4.30 16.64
CA LEU A 86 14.79 4.05 16.29
C LEU A 86 14.21 2.90 17.12
N VAL A 87 14.92 1.77 17.26
CA VAL A 87 14.47 0.62 18.05
C VAL A 87 14.33 0.98 19.52
N ILE A 88 15.34 1.64 20.11
CA ILE A 88 15.32 2.04 21.52
C ILE A 88 14.21 3.06 21.78
N ALA A 89 14.09 4.10 20.94
CA ALA A 89 13.05 5.11 21.09
C ALA A 89 11.63 4.55 20.84
N GLY A 90 11.51 3.56 19.94
CA GLY A 90 10.26 2.86 19.64
C GLY A 90 9.81 1.95 20.77
N LEU A 91 10.71 1.10 21.28
CA LEU A 91 10.43 0.17 22.38
C LEU A 91 10.09 0.91 23.69
N ASP A 92 10.79 2.01 23.97
CA ASP A 92 10.48 2.85 25.14
C ASP A 92 9.07 3.47 25.05
N ARG A 93 8.56 3.70 23.83
CA ARG A 93 7.23 4.26 23.61
C ARG A 93 6.13 3.21 23.72
N THR A 94 6.36 1.99 23.23
CA THR A 94 5.35 0.92 23.24
C THR A 94 5.15 0.31 24.63
N TRP A 95 6.20 0.27 25.46
CA TRP A 95 6.10 -0.26 26.82
C TRP A 95 5.56 0.72 27.87
N ARG A 96 5.24 1.97 27.49
CA ARG A 96 4.61 2.91 28.43
C ARG A 96 3.11 2.67 28.58
N ALA A 97 2.69 2.45 29.83
CA ALA A 97 1.33 2.72 30.25
C ALA A 97 1.06 4.25 30.20
N PRO A 98 -0.13 4.71 29.78
CA PRO A 98 -0.43 6.14 29.53
C PRO A 98 -0.26 7.12 30.73
N ARG A 99 0.11 6.66 31.93
CA ARG A 99 -0.08 7.40 33.19
C ARG A 99 1.20 7.86 33.91
N ALA A 100 2.40 7.66 33.35
CA ALA A 100 3.63 8.09 34.02
C ALA A 100 3.83 9.62 33.91
N ALA A 101 3.46 10.34 34.97
CA ALA A 101 3.39 11.80 35.05
C ALA A 101 4.75 12.53 35.09
N SER A 102 5.88 11.83 35.19
CA SER A 102 7.21 12.45 35.21
C SER A 102 8.16 11.80 34.19
N THR A 103 8.40 12.51 33.08
CA THR A 103 9.41 12.09 32.09
C THR A 103 10.75 12.74 32.41
N PRO A 104 11.80 11.97 32.77
CA PRO A 104 13.13 12.51 33.05
C PRO A 104 13.77 13.16 31.79
N LEU A 105 14.61 14.18 32.01
CA LEU A 105 15.21 15.03 30.96
C LEU A 105 15.99 14.23 29.89
N TRP A 106 16.75 13.20 30.29
CA TRP A 106 17.48 12.34 29.35
C TRP A 106 16.55 11.66 28.33
N ARG A 107 15.33 11.27 28.76
CA ARG A 107 14.32 10.64 27.89
C ARG A 107 13.67 11.63 26.94
N ARG A 108 13.55 12.90 27.32
CA ARG A 108 13.11 13.97 26.39
C ARG A 108 14.13 14.15 25.26
N GLY A 109 15.42 14.06 25.58
CA GLY A 109 16.51 14.02 24.59
C GLY A 109 16.39 12.81 23.65
N LEU A 110 16.17 11.62 24.21
CA LEU A 110 16.00 10.38 23.43
C LEU A 110 14.78 10.44 22.48
N HIS A 111 13.64 10.97 22.94
CA HIS A 111 12.46 11.13 22.08
C HIS A 111 12.66 12.21 21.01
N GLY A 112 13.42 13.27 21.31
CA GLY A 112 13.84 14.26 20.31
C GLY A 112 14.72 13.62 19.23
N ALA A 113 15.72 12.84 19.65
CA ALA A 113 16.63 12.14 18.76
C ALA A 113 15.90 11.06 17.93
N GLY A 114 14.95 10.33 18.51
CA GLY A 114 14.13 9.33 17.82
C GLY A 114 13.25 9.89 16.70
N ARG A 115 12.98 11.20 16.66
CA ARG A 115 12.31 11.85 15.53
C ARG A 115 13.19 11.91 14.28
N VAL A 116 14.52 11.94 14.44
CA VAL A 116 15.45 12.08 13.32
C VAL A 116 15.40 10.84 12.40
N PRO A 117 15.53 9.60 12.88
CA PRO A 117 15.36 8.42 12.03
C PRO A 117 13.97 8.33 11.38
N VAL A 118 12.90 8.68 12.11
CA VAL A 118 11.53 8.66 11.57
C VAL A 118 11.36 9.70 10.47
N ALA A 119 11.83 10.93 10.68
CA ALA A 119 11.81 11.98 9.67
C ALA A 119 12.64 11.60 8.45
N PHE A 120 13.77 10.92 8.65
CA PHE A 120 14.60 10.41 7.56
C PHE A 120 13.88 9.32 6.76
N LEU A 121 13.25 8.34 7.41
CA LEU A 121 12.49 7.29 6.74
C LEU A 121 11.31 7.86 5.95
N LEU A 122 10.56 8.80 6.54
CA LEU A 122 9.45 9.46 5.85
C LEU A 122 9.96 10.35 4.72
N GLY A 123 11.00 11.14 4.95
CA GLY A 123 11.57 12.04 3.96
C GLY A 123 12.13 11.28 2.76
N VAL A 124 12.95 10.25 3.00
CA VAL A 124 13.49 9.39 1.94
C VAL A 124 12.39 8.61 1.26
N GLY A 125 11.41 8.06 1.99
CA GLY A 125 10.30 7.31 1.42
C GLY A 125 9.41 8.18 0.51
N LEU A 126 9.07 9.39 0.95
CA LEU A 126 8.31 10.36 0.16
C LEU A 126 9.12 10.83 -1.05
N ALA A 127 10.40 11.16 -0.87
CA ALA A 127 11.26 11.57 -1.98
C ALA A 127 11.40 10.45 -3.02
N ALA A 128 11.74 9.23 -2.60
CA ALA A 128 11.85 8.08 -3.49
C ALA A 128 10.53 7.79 -4.22
N GLY A 129 9.39 7.90 -3.53
CA GLY A 129 8.08 7.74 -4.15
C GLY A 129 7.77 8.84 -5.18
N LEU A 130 7.96 10.11 -4.82
CA LEU A 130 7.70 11.26 -5.68
C LEU A 130 8.64 11.28 -6.90
N PHE A 131 9.94 11.23 -6.68
CA PHE A 131 10.92 11.22 -7.76
C PHE A 131 10.85 9.93 -8.59
N GLY A 132 10.55 8.79 -7.96
CA GLY A 132 10.30 7.53 -8.67
C GLY A 132 9.09 7.61 -9.59
N ALA A 133 7.99 8.21 -9.15
CA ALA A 133 6.81 8.43 -10.00
C ALA A 133 7.08 9.46 -11.12
N LEU A 134 7.79 10.55 -10.79
CA LEU A 134 8.13 11.58 -11.76
C LEU A 134 9.06 11.04 -12.86
N GLN A 135 10.18 10.43 -12.48
CA GLN A 135 11.19 9.92 -13.41
C GLN A 135 10.76 8.60 -14.06
N GLY A 136 10.10 7.71 -13.31
CA GLY A 136 9.74 6.38 -13.79
C GLY A 136 8.45 6.34 -14.60
N THR A 137 7.56 7.32 -14.42
CA THR A 137 6.22 7.29 -15.05
C THR A 137 5.91 8.58 -15.78
N PHE A 138 5.81 9.70 -15.07
CA PHE A 138 5.31 10.96 -15.63
C PHE A 138 6.16 11.49 -16.79
N LEU A 139 7.48 11.61 -16.58
CA LEU A 139 8.38 12.19 -17.56
C LEU A 139 8.52 11.32 -18.83
N PRO A 140 8.70 9.98 -18.73
CA PRO A 140 8.69 9.11 -19.90
C PRO A 140 7.36 9.11 -20.64
N GLN A 141 6.21 9.16 -19.93
CA GLN A 141 4.88 9.23 -20.56
C GLN A 141 4.69 10.54 -21.32
N PHE A 142 5.04 11.67 -20.71
CA PHE A 142 5.00 12.98 -21.36
C PHE A 142 5.86 13.01 -22.62
N TRP A 143 7.12 12.58 -22.53
CA TRP A 143 8.04 12.59 -23.68
C TRP A 143 7.63 11.63 -24.80
N ARG A 144 7.05 10.47 -24.45
CA ARG A 144 6.53 9.53 -25.46
C ARG A 144 5.29 10.12 -26.15
N ALA A 145 4.35 10.68 -25.39
CA ALA A 145 3.17 11.33 -25.95
C ALA A 145 3.53 12.52 -26.84
N ALA A 146 4.50 13.34 -26.43
CA ALA A 146 5.01 14.45 -27.23
C ALA A 146 5.64 13.99 -28.54
N ARG A 147 6.51 12.97 -28.50
CA ARG A 147 7.12 12.42 -29.71
C ARG A 147 6.06 11.89 -30.69
N ILE A 148 5.06 11.16 -30.20
CA ILE A 148 3.98 10.62 -31.05
C ILE A 148 3.10 11.75 -31.62
N ALA A 149 2.77 12.77 -30.82
CA ALA A 149 1.91 13.87 -31.23
C ALA A 149 2.55 14.78 -32.28
N PHE A 150 3.88 14.86 -32.34
CA PHE A 150 4.60 15.70 -33.30
C PHE A 150 5.31 14.90 -34.40
N ASP A 151 5.10 13.59 -34.48
CA ASP A 151 5.66 12.74 -35.53
C ASP A 151 4.75 12.77 -36.78
N PRO A 152 5.20 13.34 -37.90
CA PRO A 152 4.41 13.41 -39.14
C PRO A 152 4.15 12.03 -39.77
N SER A 153 4.92 11.01 -39.36
CA SER A 153 4.80 9.64 -39.87
C SER A 153 3.90 8.74 -39.01
N ALA A 154 3.38 9.25 -37.89
CA ALA A 154 2.50 8.50 -37.02
C ALA A 154 1.14 8.21 -37.69
N SER A 155 0.57 7.04 -37.40
CA SER A 155 -0.80 6.73 -37.81
C SER A 155 -1.79 7.70 -37.14
N ALA A 156 -2.90 8.00 -37.81
CA ALA A 156 -3.91 8.93 -37.30
C ALA A 156 -4.40 8.57 -35.88
N LEU A 157 -4.53 7.27 -35.59
CA LEU A 157 -4.89 6.76 -34.27
C LEU A 157 -3.81 7.06 -33.22
N LEU A 158 -2.54 6.79 -33.53
CA LEU A 158 -1.44 7.05 -32.60
C LEU A 158 -1.26 8.55 -32.35
N PHE A 159 -1.34 9.37 -33.39
CA PHE A 159 -1.36 10.83 -33.28
C PHE A 159 -2.48 11.30 -32.35
N ALA A 160 -3.71 10.82 -32.54
CA ALA A 160 -4.86 11.18 -31.69
C ALA A 160 -4.64 10.77 -30.22
N ILE A 161 -4.07 9.58 -29.96
CA ILE A 161 -3.73 9.13 -28.61
C ILE A 161 -2.66 10.04 -27.98
N GLY A 162 -1.61 10.40 -28.74
CA GLY A 162 -0.54 11.28 -28.28
C GLY A 162 -1.06 12.66 -27.89
N VAL A 163 -1.87 13.27 -28.77
CA VAL A 163 -2.49 14.58 -28.53
C VAL A 163 -3.46 14.53 -27.35
N LEU A 164 -4.33 13.52 -27.27
CA LEU A 164 -5.26 13.35 -26.16
C LEU A 164 -4.51 13.20 -24.83
N THR A 165 -3.45 12.39 -24.82
CA THR A 165 -2.62 12.17 -23.63
C THR A 165 -2.00 13.48 -23.17
N LEU A 166 -1.37 14.25 -24.08
CA LEU A 166 -0.81 15.56 -23.76
C LEU A 166 -1.86 16.55 -23.25
N LEU A 167 -3.05 16.59 -23.89
CA LEU A 167 -4.12 17.49 -23.50
C LEU A 167 -4.60 17.17 -22.08
N ILE A 168 -4.81 15.89 -21.74
CA ILE A 168 -5.21 15.47 -20.40
C ILE A 168 -4.08 15.74 -19.38
N THR A 169 -2.82 15.45 -19.70
CA THR A 169 -1.68 15.71 -18.80
C THR A 169 -1.55 17.20 -18.49
N THR A 170 -1.58 18.06 -19.52
CA THR A 170 -1.52 19.52 -19.36
C THR A 170 -2.74 20.08 -18.65
N ALA A 171 -3.94 19.56 -18.94
CA ALA A 171 -5.17 19.93 -18.23
C ALA A 171 -5.05 19.66 -16.72
N THR A 172 -4.55 18.48 -16.37
CA THR A 172 -4.38 18.04 -14.99
C THR A 172 -3.35 18.89 -14.25
N LEU A 173 -2.21 19.21 -14.90
CA LEU A 173 -1.19 20.10 -14.34
C LEU A 173 -1.73 21.51 -14.11
N LEU A 174 -2.47 22.06 -15.08
CA LEU A 174 -3.09 23.38 -14.96
C LEU A 174 -4.07 23.41 -13.79
N TYR A 175 -4.88 22.37 -13.60
CA TYR A 175 -5.80 22.26 -12.46
C TYR A 175 -5.08 22.30 -11.09
N PHE A 176 -3.93 21.64 -10.97
CA PHE A 176 -3.19 21.61 -9.70
C PHE A 176 -2.33 22.86 -9.45
N TYR A 177 -1.80 23.49 -10.50
CA TYR A 177 -0.86 24.60 -10.38
C TYR A 177 -1.51 25.99 -10.43
N VAL A 178 -2.52 26.17 -11.29
CA VAL A 178 -3.11 27.49 -11.56
C VAL A 178 -4.26 27.74 -10.61
N ASP A 179 -4.15 28.80 -9.80
CA ASP A 179 -5.28 29.36 -9.06
C ASP A 179 -6.10 30.28 -9.99
N PRO A 180 -7.33 29.89 -10.39
CA PRO A 180 -8.10 30.65 -11.36
C PRO A 180 -8.42 32.06 -10.87
N ALA A 181 -8.59 32.26 -9.56
CA ALA A 181 -8.98 33.55 -8.98
C ALA A 181 -7.85 34.58 -9.06
N ARG A 182 -6.59 34.14 -8.97
CA ARG A 182 -5.41 35.01 -8.96
C ARG A 182 -4.88 35.29 -10.36
N TYR A 183 -4.84 34.28 -11.22
CA TYR A 183 -4.12 34.37 -12.51
C TYR A 183 -5.00 34.75 -13.71
N LEU A 184 -6.33 34.62 -13.61
CA LEU A 184 -7.25 34.92 -14.73
C LEU A 184 -7.94 36.29 -14.61
N ALA A 185 -7.79 36.99 -13.48
CA ALA A 185 -8.46 38.26 -13.22
C ALA A 185 -8.04 39.39 -14.18
N GLY A 186 -6.83 39.35 -14.73
CA GLY A 186 -6.29 40.36 -15.65
C GLY A 186 -6.19 39.93 -17.12
N GLN A 187 -6.71 38.76 -17.49
CA GLN A 187 -6.53 38.21 -18.85
C GLN A 187 -7.68 38.52 -19.81
N PRO A 188 -7.42 38.58 -21.14
CA PRO A 188 -8.46 38.72 -22.15
C PRO A 188 -9.57 37.69 -22.01
N GLY A 189 -10.82 38.09 -22.25
CA GLY A 189 -12.00 37.26 -22.02
C GLY A 189 -12.05 35.95 -22.83
N TRP A 190 -11.32 35.85 -23.94
CA TRP A 190 -11.20 34.61 -24.72
C TRP A 190 -10.20 33.62 -24.09
N ILE A 191 -9.03 34.09 -23.65
CA ILE A 191 -8.02 33.27 -22.96
C ILE A 191 -8.59 32.75 -21.65
N ARG A 192 -9.27 33.62 -20.90
CA ARG A 192 -9.94 33.26 -19.65
C ARG A 192 -10.94 32.10 -19.86
N ARG A 193 -11.75 32.13 -20.92
CA ARG A 193 -12.72 31.06 -21.22
C ARG A 193 -12.03 29.75 -21.60
N LEU A 194 -11.03 29.81 -22.48
CA LEU A 194 -10.27 28.64 -22.91
C LEU A 194 -9.55 27.97 -21.73
N LEU A 195 -8.87 28.77 -20.90
CA LEU A 195 -8.14 28.27 -19.74
C LEU A 195 -9.07 27.71 -18.66
N HIS A 196 -10.22 28.36 -18.40
CA HIS A 196 -11.24 27.81 -17.50
C HIS A 196 -11.76 26.45 -17.98
N GLY A 197 -12.04 26.32 -19.29
CA GLY A 197 -12.48 25.06 -19.88
C GLY A 197 -11.41 23.97 -19.72
N TRP A 198 -10.14 24.31 -20.00
CA TRP A 198 -9.01 23.40 -19.88
C TRP A 198 -8.78 22.94 -18.43
N ILE A 199 -8.83 23.86 -17.46
CA ILE A 199 -8.78 23.54 -16.03
C ILE A 199 -9.96 22.65 -15.63
N GLY A 200 -11.15 22.88 -16.21
CA GLY A 200 -12.33 22.04 -16.02
C GLY A 200 -12.10 20.59 -16.47
N ILE A 201 -11.48 20.38 -17.64
CA ILE A 201 -11.09 19.06 -18.14
C ILE A 201 -10.13 18.39 -17.14
N GLY A 202 -9.14 19.15 -16.63
CA GLY A 202 -8.19 18.66 -15.63
C GLY A 202 -8.88 18.19 -14.35
N ARG A 203 -9.87 18.96 -13.86
CA ARG A 203 -10.70 18.56 -12.73
C ARG A 203 -11.38 17.22 -12.99
N TYR A 204 -12.10 17.06 -14.11
CA TYR A 204 -12.76 15.79 -14.43
C TYR A 204 -11.79 14.62 -14.57
N ALA A 205 -10.60 14.85 -15.14
CA ALA A 205 -9.56 13.83 -15.22
C ALA A 205 -9.11 13.35 -13.83
N VAL A 206 -8.94 14.26 -12.86
CA VAL A 206 -8.62 13.91 -11.47
C VAL A 206 -9.74 13.12 -10.81
N TRP A 207 -11.00 13.52 -11.01
CA TRP A 207 -12.16 12.77 -10.50
C TRP A 207 -12.24 11.37 -11.11
N LEU A 208 -12.00 11.23 -12.41
CA LEU A 208 -11.97 9.94 -13.09
C LEU A 208 -10.82 9.07 -12.54
N ALA A 209 -9.63 9.63 -12.36
CA ALA A 209 -8.50 8.91 -11.79
C ALA A 209 -8.78 8.42 -10.36
N ALA A 210 -9.37 9.27 -9.51
CA ALA A 210 -9.81 8.88 -8.18
C ALA A 210 -10.87 7.77 -8.22
N GLY A 211 -11.85 7.88 -9.13
CA GLY A 211 -12.85 6.85 -9.37
C GLY A 211 -12.24 5.51 -9.80
N MET A 212 -11.25 5.52 -10.69
CA MET A 212 -10.52 4.32 -11.13
C MET A 212 -9.72 3.69 -10.00
N ILE A 213 -9.04 4.49 -9.17
CA ILE A 213 -8.32 3.99 -7.98
C ILE A 213 -9.32 3.35 -7.01
N PHE A 214 -10.44 4.02 -6.73
CA PHE A 214 -11.50 3.49 -5.88
C PHE A 214 -12.08 2.17 -6.44
N ALA A 215 -12.42 2.14 -7.73
CA ALA A 215 -12.94 0.95 -8.39
C ALA A 215 -11.95 -0.21 -8.31
N ARG A 216 -10.65 0.05 -8.52
CA ARG A 216 -9.59 -0.97 -8.39
C ARG A 216 -9.46 -1.50 -6.97
N LEU A 217 -9.53 -0.63 -5.97
CA LEU A 217 -9.53 -1.02 -4.56
C LEU A 217 -10.77 -1.86 -4.21
N MET A 218 -11.94 -1.46 -4.70
CA MET A 218 -13.18 -2.20 -4.50
C MET A 218 -13.12 -3.57 -5.18
N ALA A 219 -12.64 -3.63 -6.42
CA ALA A 219 -12.43 -4.88 -7.16
C ALA A 219 -11.47 -5.82 -6.43
N SER A 220 -10.38 -5.29 -5.86
CA SER A 220 -9.45 -6.08 -5.04
C SER A 220 -10.14 -6.67 -3.80
N ARG A 221 -10.96 -5.88 -3.10
CA ARG A 221 -11.72 -6.36 -1.93
C ARG A 221 -12.78 -7.40 -2.29
N LEU A 222 -13.51 -7.18 -3.39
CA LEU A 222 -14.49 -8.13 -3.90
C LEU A 222 -13.84 -9.42 -4.36
N SER A 223 -12.69 -9.35 -5.04
CA SER A 223 -11.92 -10.53 -5.45
C SER A 223 -11.46 -11.35 -4.25
N LEU A 224 -10.98 -10.69 -3.18
CA LEU A 224 -10.65 -11.37 -1.92
C LEU A 224 -11.89 -12.01 -1.28
N LEU A 225 -13.03 -11.32 -1.27
CA LEU A 225 -14.29 -11.85 -0.73
C LEU A 225 -14.73 -13.11 -1.50
N ILE A 226 -14.69 -13.08 -2.83
CA ILE A 226 -15.02 -14.22 -3.68
C ILE A 226 -14.08 -15.39 -3.40
N GLY A 227 -12.76 -15.13 -3.35
CA GLY A 227 -11.78 -16.19 -3.06
C GLY A 227 -11.98 -16.82 -1.68
N ARG A 228 -12.43 -16.04 -0.69
CA ARG A 228 -12.75 -16.55 0.65
C ARG A 228 -14.06 -17.33 0.68
N ALA A 229 -15.10 -16.86 -0.01
CA ALA A 229 -16.36 -17.59 -0.14
C ALA A 229 -16.15 -18.93 -0.85
N GLU A 230 -15.33 -18.95 -1.90
CA GLU A 230 -15.00 -20.17 -2.64
C GLU A 230 -14.18 -21.15 -1.80
N TYR A 231 -13.21 -20.65 -1.03
CA TYR A 231 -12.48 -21.47 -0.07
C TYR A 231 -13.44 -22.13 0.94
N LEU A 232 -14.35 -21.37 1.54
CA LEU A 232 -15.33 -21.92 2.50
C LEU A 232 -16.24 -22.96 1.85
N ARG A 233 -16.67 -22.72 0.62
CA ARG A 233 -17.49 -23.65 -0.15
C ARG A 233 -16.76 -24.98 -0.35
N LEU A 234 -15.55 -24.94 -0.88
CA LEU A 234 -14.73 -26.14 -1.11
C LEU A 234 -14.42 -26.88 0.20
N ALA A 235 -13.98 -26.12 1.20
CA ALA A 235 -13.64 -26.63 2.51
C ALA A 235 -14.84 -27.31 3.22
N LEU A 236 -16.06 -26.80 3.03
CA LEU A 236 -17.28 -27.41 3.55
C LEU A 236 -17.57 -28.74 2.85
N PHE A 237 -17.51 -28.79 1.52
CA PHE A 237 -17.81 -29.99 0.75
C PHE A 237 -16.79 -31.12 0.95
N ASP A 238 -15.52 -30.77 1.19
CA ASP A 238 -14.45 -31.74 1.48
C ASP A 238 -14.43 -32.17 2.96
N SER A 239 -15.21 -31.52 3.82
CA SER A 239 -15.24 -31.87 5.24
C SER A 239 -15.96 -33.20 5.50
N THR A 240 -15.44 -33.96 6.46
CA THR A 240 -16.07 -35.20 6.96
C THR A 240 -17.47 -34.96 7.52
N LEU A 241 -17.78 -33.74 7.94
CA LEU A 241 -19.12 -33.33 8.39
C LEU A 241 -20.13 -33.32 7.24
N TRP A 242 -19.75 -32.83 6.06
CA TRP A 242 -20.63 -32.86 4.88
C TRP A 242 -20.84 -34.30 4.40
N GLN A 243 -19.78 -35.11 4.38
CA GLN A 243 -19.88 -36.54 4.05
C GLN A 243 -20.78 -37.29 5.04
N TRP A 244 -20.67 -37.00 6.35
CA TRP A 244 -21.57 -37.55 7.37
C TRP A 244 -23.02 -37.07 7.19
N ALA A 245 -23.24 -35.79 6.92
CA ALA A 245 -24.58 -35.25 6.68
C ALA A 245 -25.23 -35.88 5.43
N GLU A 246 -24.49 -36.01 4.33
CA GLU A 246 -24.96 -36.61 3.08
C GLU A 246 -25.30 -38.10 3.28
N THR A 247 -24.43 -38.86 3.95
CA THR A 247 -24.68 -40.28 4.23
C THR A 247 -25.90 -40.48 5.14
N THR A 248 -26.08 -39.62 6.14
CA THR A 248 -27.24 -39.65 7.04
C THR A 248 -28.53 -39.26 6.31
N TRP A 249 -28.46 -38.25 5.44
CA TRP A 249 -29.58 -37.81 4.61
C TRP A 249 -30.03 -38.87 3.61
N GLN A 250 -29.09 -39.53 2.92
CA GLN A 250 -29.39 -40.64 2.02
C GLN A 250 -29.94 -41.87 2.75
N ALA A 251 -29.53 -42.10 4.01
CA ALA A 251 -30.09 -43.16 4.85
C ALA A 251 -31.54 -42.87 5.29
N LEU A 252 -31.94 -41.60 5.39
CA LEU A 252 -33.31 -41.18 5.73
C LEU A 252 -34.28 -41.21 4.52
N LEU A 253 -33.75 -41.18 3.29
CA LEU A 253 -34.54 -41.18 2.05
C LEU A 253 -34.75 -42.59 1.44
N ARG A 254 -34.13 -43.62 2.01
CA ARG A 254 -34.40 -45.03 1.68
C ARG A 254 -35.38 -45.64 2.67
#